data_AF-A0AAD5GAJ5-F1
#
_entry.id   AF-A0AAD5GAJ5-F1
#
_cell.length_a   1.000
_cell.length_b   1.000
_cell.length_c   1.000
_cell.angle_alpha   90.00
_cell.angle_beta   90.00
_cell.angle_gamma   90.00
#
_symmetry.space_group_name_H-M   'P 1'
#
loop_
_entity.id
_entity.type
_entity.pdbx_description
1 polymer ?
#
loop_
_entity_poly.entity_id
_entity_poly.type
_entity_poly.pdbx_seq_one_letter_code
_entity_poly.pdbx_strand_id
1 'polypeptide(L)'
;MDKSKRKYYNKREKRMYGSDSEDDNNNGRSNAVKKKKVVEDEGVGEMKDEKGLVFFEEGKDVKMDVTEKKVEEFFKCLKKVPDEVDETMPFVSGRSLGLPPRWDGPAGAVLLVNKPKGWTSFTVCGKLRRLVNVKKVGHAGTLDPMATGLLIVCIGKATKLVDRFQGMVKGYSGVLRLGEATSTLDADSPVIQREPWEHIKDDDIKKAAASFTGEIWQVPPMFSAIKVGGERLYEKARRGENIELSPRRISIFEFHVERSLEDRQNVIFRVTCSKGTYIRSLCADFAKALNSCAHMTALRRDSIGDYSVDDAWEFKELEEEIPKSY
;
A
#
# COMPACT_ATOMS: atom_id res chain seq x y z
N MET A 1 -10.88 -36.11 5.70
CA MET A 1 -11.42 -35.06 6.60
C MET A 1 -12.82 -35.43 7.03
N ASP A 2 -13.08 -35.42 8.33
CA ASP A 2 -14.38 -35.75 8.94
C ASP A 2 -15.51 -34.82 8.44
N LYS A 3 -16.69 -35.39 8.15
CA LYS A 3 -17.90 -34.69 7.68
C LYS A 3 -18.34 -33.59 8.67
N SER A 4 -18.05 -33.77 9.96
CA SER A 4 -18.34 -32.77 11.01
C SER A 4 -17.52 -31.47 10.81
N LYS A 5 -16.22 -31.60 10.51
CA LYS A 5 -15.31 -30.47 10.26
C LYS A 5 -15.66 -29.74 8.97
N ARG A 6 -16.03 -30.46 7.91
CA ARG A 6 -16.45 -29.86 6.64
C ARG A 6 -17.71 -29.00 6.79
N LYS A 7 -18.66 -29.45 7.62
CA LYS A 7 -19.89 -28.68 7.94
C LYS A 7 -19.58 -27.43 8.77
N TYR A 8 -18.60 -27.49 9.68
CA TYR A 8 -18.12 -26.33 10.44
C TYR A 8 -17.48 -25.26 9.55
N TYR A 9 -16.59 -25.65 8.63
CA TYR A 9 -15.94 -24.72 7.71
C TYR A 9 -16.94 -24.07 6.74
N ASN A 10 -17.83 -24.86 6.13
CA ASN A 10 -18.84 -24.33 5.21
C ASN A 10 -19.82 -23.37 5.91
N LYS A 11 -20.14 -23.60 7.19
CA LYS A 11 -21.03 -22.72 7.97
C LYS A 11 -20.33 -21.43 8.42
N ARG A 12 -19.00 -21.48 8.64
CA ARG A 12 -18.15 -20.32 8.93
C ARG A 12 -17.90 -19.46 7.68
N GLU A 13 -17.76 -20.09 6.52
CA GLU A 13 -17.59 -19.44 5.22
C GLU A 13 -18.84 -18.66 4.80
N LYS A 14 -20.04 -19.26 4.92
CA LYS A 14 -21.32 -18.55 4.69
C LYS A 14 -21.54 -17.34 5.62
N ARG A 15 -21.05 -17.40 6.86
CA ARG A 15 -21.11 -16.27 7.82
C ARG A 15 -20.12 -15.14 7.51
N MET A 16 -18.99 -15.45 6.87
CA MET A 16 -17.94 -14.49 6.56
C MET A 16 -18.21 -13.72 5.26
N TYR A 17 -18.90 -14.34 4.29
CA TYR A 17 -18.94 -13.80 2.92
C TYR A 17 -20.30 -13.41 2.37
N GLY A 18 -21.43 -13.77 3.00
CA GLY A 18 -22.77 -13.40 2.54
C GLY A 18 -23.13 -14.07 1.21
N SER A 19 -24.29 -14.73 1.15
CA SER A 19 -24.82 -15.29 -0.09
C SER A 19 -25.63 -14.25 -0.83
N ASP A 20 -25.37 -14.06 -2.12
CA ASP A 20 -26.41 -13.70 -3.09
C ASP A 20 -26.44 -14.76 -4.21
N SER A 21 -27.68 -15.11 -4.55
CA SER A 21 -28.29 -16.05 -5.51
C SER A 21 -27.68 -16.04 -6.92
N GLU A 22 -27.59 -17.17 -7.65
CA GLU A 22 -28.64 -17.90 -8.42
C GLU A 22 -29.29 -17.07 -9.57
N ASP A 23 -29.44 -17.76 -10.71
CA ASP A 23 -29.98 -17.38 -12.04
C ASP A 23 -28.99 -16.66 -13.02
N ASP A 24 -28.83 -17.00 -14.30
CA ASP A 24 -29.63 -17.82 -15.21
C ASP A 24 -28.85 -18.26 -16.47
N ASN A 25 -29.43 -19.21 -17.19
CA ASN A 25 -28.94 -19.97 -18.35
C ASN A 25 -28.69 -19.17 -19.67
N ASN A 26 -27.67 -19.62 -20.41
CA ASN A 26 -27.68 -20.00 -21.85
C ASN A 26 -28.16 -19.00 -22.93
N ASN A 27 -27.26 -18.55 -23.82
CA ASN A 27 -27.32 -18.83 -25.28
C ASN A 27 -26.09 -18.30 -26.04
N GLY A 28 -25.62 -19.07 -27.02
CA GLY A 28 -24.44 -18.74 -27.83
C GLY A 28 -24.69 -17.81 -29.01
N ARG A 29 -23.61 -17.22 -29.55
CA ARG A 29 -23.39 -17.10 -31.00
C ARG A 29 -21.98 -16.63 -31.35
N SER A 30 -21.40 -17.36 -32.30
CA SER A 30 -20.24 -17.04 -33.13
C SER A 30 -20.32 -15.67 -33.82
N ASN A 31 -19.19 -14.99 -34.00
CA ASN A 31 -18.64 -14.72 -35.35
C ASN A 31 -17.36 -13.85 -35.39
N ALA A 32 -16.48 -14.29 -36.30
CA ALA A 32 -15.71 -13.50 -37.27
C ALA A 32 -14.57 -12.56 -36.81
N VAL A 33 -13.37 -13.11 -36.98
CA VAL A 33 -12.10 -12.44 -37.24
C VAL A 33 -12.20 -11.54 -38.49
N LYS A 34 -11.73 -10.30 -38.40
CA LYS A 34 -11.39 -9.45 -39.57
C LYS A 34 -9.99 -8.85 -39.43
N LYS A 35 -9.12 -9.23 -40.38
CA LYS A 35 -7.81 -8.64 -40.71
C LYS A 35 -7.97 -7.23 -41.31
N LYS A 36 -7.01 -6.33 -41.04
CA LYS A 36 -6.54 -5.23 -41.91
C LYS A 36 -5.02 -5.06 -41.64
N LYS A 37 -4.12 -5.42 -42.57
CA LYS A 37 -3.39 -4.57 -43.56
C LYS A 37 -2.90 -3.25 -42.93
N VAL A 38 -1.61 -3.06 -42.59
CA VAL A 38 -0.38 -2.91 -43.42
C VAL A 38 -0.54 -1.86 -44.52
N VAL A 39 0.10 -0.73 -44.31
CA VAL A 39 0.62 0.19 -45.34
C VAL A 39 2.02 0.58 -44.87
N GLU A 40 3.00 0.24 -45.69
CA GLU A 40 4.38 0.74 -45.67
C GLU A 40 4.38 2.16 -46.24
N ASP A 41 5.26 3.04 -45.74
CA ASP A 41 5.99 3.92 -46.64
C ASP A 41 7.39 4.21 -46.07
N GLU A 42 8.34 4.22 -47.00
CA GLU A 42 9.79 4.24 -46.83
C GLU A 42 10.37 5.66 -46.83
N GLY A 43 11.66 5.79 -46.47
CA GLY A 43 12.51 6.97 -46.76
C GLY A 43 13.08 7.63 -45.50
N VAL A 44 14.15 7.12 -44.90
CA VAL A 44 15.59 7.30 -45.23
C VAL A 44 16.08 8.75 -45.07
N GLY A 45 17.05 8.93 -44.17
CA GLY A 45 17.85 10.15 -44.05
C GLY A 45 18.65 10.23 -42.75
N GLU A 46 19.72 9.44 -42.63
CA GLU A 46 20.79 9.68 -41.66
C GLU A 46 21.52 10.99 -42.00
N MET A 47 21.88 11.79 -40.98
CA MET A 47 23.19 12.44 -40.91
C MET A 47 23.50 12.89 -39.48
N LYS A 48 24.79 12.76 -39.16
CA LYS A 48 25.44 12.92 -37.87
C LYS A 48 25.88 14.38 -37.60
N ASP A 49 26.19 14.59 -36.32
CA ASP A 49 27.30 15.37 -35.75
C ASP A 49 27.11 16.84 -35.32
N GLU A 50 27.60 17.05 -34.09
CA GLU A 50 28.35 18.18 -33.55
C GLU A 50 27.67 19.40 -32.88
N LYS A 51 27.91 19.46 -31.56
CA LYS A 51 28.42 20.59 -30.74
C LYS A 51 27.91 22.00 -31.05
N GLY A 52 27.24 22.59 -30.06
CA GLY A 52 27.06 24.03 -29.94
C GLY A 52 26.72 24.45 -28.51
N LEU A 53 27.75 24.59 -27.67
CA LEU A 53 27.70 25.37 -26.43
C LEU A 53 27.58 26.84 -26.83
N VAL A 54 26.51 27.52 -26.41
CA VAL A 54 26.35 28.98 -26.62
C VAL A 54 26.58 29.69 -25.29
N PHE A 55 27.70 30.40 -25.24
CA PHE A 55 28.02 31.40 -24.22
C PHE A 55 27.03 32.57 -24.34
N PHE A 56 26.48 33.04 -23.22
CA PHE A 56 25.79 34.33 -23.19
C PHE A 56 26.74 35.40 -22.67
N GLU A 57 26.99 36.39 -23.52
CA GLU A 57 27.76 37.60 -23.29
C GLU A 57 27.09 38.52 -22.26
N GLU A 58 27.92 39.19 -21.48
CA GLU A 58 27.52 40.28 -20.58
C GLU A 58 27.00 41.50 -21.35
N GLY A 59 25.97 42.14 -20.79
CA GLY A 59 25.70 43.56 -21.02
C GLY A 59 24.54 43.88 -21.97
N LYS A 60 23.30 43.81 -21.45
CA LYS A 60 22.22 44.75 -21.83
C LYS A 60 21.37 45.08 -20.61
N ASP A 61 21.39 46.34 -20.21
CA ASP A 61 20.46 46.92 -19.23
C ASP A 61 19.03 46.78 -19.74
N VAL A 62 18.29 45.81 -19.18
CA VAL A 62 16.84 45.73 -19.34
C VAL A 62 16.22 46.55 -18.20
N LYS A 63 15.81 47.78 -18.50
CA LYS A 63 14.92 48.55 -17.60
C LYS A 63 13.59 47.80 -17.48
N MET A 64 13.39 47.14 -16.35
CA MET A 64 12.15 46.48 -16.00
C MET A 64 11.25 47.52 -15.32
N ASP A 65 10.31 48.11 -16.08
CA ASP A 65 9.27 48.97 -15.50
C ASP A 65 8.30 48.10 -14.68
N VAL A 66 8.56 48.02 -13.38
CA VAL A 66 7.61 47.45 -12.42
C VAL A 66 6.65 48.57 -12.02
N THR A 67 5.43 48.51 -12.54
CA THR A 67 4.38 49.45 -12.15
C THR A 67 4.05 49.31 -10.66
N GLU A 68 3.79 50.42 -9.96
CA GLU A 68 3.43 50.43 -8.53
C GLU A 68 2.30 49.44 -8.19
N LYS A 69 1.38 49.23 -9.15
CA LYS A 69 0.29 48.25 -9.06
C LYS A 69 0.76 46.80 -8.89
N LYS A 70 1.85 46.40 -9.57
CA LYS A 70 2.46 45.06 -9.44
C LYS A 70 3.20 44.89 -8.12
N VAL A 71 3.82 45.97 -7.63
CA VAL A 71 4.48 45.99 -6.32
C VAL A 71 3.43 45.89 -5.22
N GLU A 72 2.34 46.65 -5.33
CA GLU A 72 1.20 46.57 -4.41
C GLU A 72 0.53 45.20 -4.42
N GLU A 73 0.29 44.58 -5.59
CA GLU A 73 -0.23 43.21 -5.69
C GLU A 73 0.70 42.18 -5.05
N PHE A 74 2.02 42.33 -5.24
CA PHE A 74 3.03 41.47 -4.62
C PHE A 74 3.02 41.59 -3.08
N PHE A 75 2.95 42.82 -2.55
CA PHE A 75 2.84 43.03 -1.09
C PHE A 75 1.47 42.66 -0.52
N LYS A 76 0.40 42.71 -1.33
CA LYS A 76 -0.92 42.17 -0.96
C LYS A 76 -0.89 40.66 -0.79
N CYS A 77 -0.14 39.95 -1.63
CA CYS A 77 0.10 38.52 -1.50
C CYS A 77 0.92 38.16 -0.25
N LEU A 78 1.89 39.01 0.13
CA LEU A 78 2.73 38.80 1.33
C LEU A 78 2.02 39.14 2.65
N LYS A 79 0.99 40.00 2.64
CA LYS A 79 0.22 40.41 3.82
C LYS A 79 -0.95 39.48 4.18
N LYS A 80 -1.14 38.37 3.46
CA LYS A 80 -2.03 37.30 3.93
C LYS A 80 -1.39 36.59 5.12
N VAL A 81 -1.62 37.13 6.30
CA VAL A 81 -1.52 36.41 7.58
C VAL A 81 -2.49 35.23 7.49
N PRO A 82 -2.07 33.98 7.74
CA PRO A 82 -2.94 32.82 7.57
C PRO A 82 -3.84 32.67 8.79
N ASP A 83 -4.91 33.46 8.86
CA ASP A 83 -6.01 33.30 9.84
C ASP A 83 -7.30 32.76 9.18
N GLU A 84 -7.21 32.17 8.00
CA GLU A 84 -8.32 31.43 7.37
C GLU A 84 -7.94 29.94 7.26
N VAL A 85 -8.66 29.09 7.99
CA VAL A 85 -8.61 27.64 7.81
C VAL A 85 -9.02 27.36 6.37
N ASP A 86 -8.06 26.92 5.55
CA ASP A 86 -8.29 26.58 4.15
C ASP A 86 -9.42 25.53 4.05
N GLU A 87 -10.63 25.96 3.71
CA GLU A 87 -11.83 25.11 3.57
C GLU A 87 -11.65 24.01 2.49
N THR A 88 -10.52 24.00 1.78
CA THR A 88 -10.19 23.00 0.76
C THR A 88 -9.36 21.82 1.27
N MET A 89 -8.74 21.92 2.45
CA MET A 89 -7.94 20.84 3.04
C MET A 89 -8.78 20.00 4.02
N PRO A 90 -8.75 18.66 3.94
CA PRO A 90 -9.47 17.83 4.91
C PRO A 90 -8.84 17.95 6.30
N PHE A 91 -9.66 17.87 7.33
CA PHE A 91 -9.17 17.73 8.69
C PHE A 91 -8.44 16.39 8.84
N VAL A 92 -7.19 16.41 9.30
CA VAL A 92 -6.44 15.18 9.63
C VAL A 92 -6.62 14.91 11.13
N SER A 93 -7.33 13.83 11.43
CA SER A 93 -7.61 13.35 12.77
C SER A 93 -6.60 12.28 13.17
N GLY A 94 -5.64 12.70 13.98
CA GLY A 94 -4.79 11.86 14.82
C GLY A 94 -5.13 12.08 16.30
N ARG A 95 -4.47 11.35 17.20
CA ARG A 95 -4.70 11.46 18.65
C ARG A 95 -4.37 12.85 19.17
N SER A 96 -3.29 13.44 18.66
CA SER A 96 -2.83 14.79 19.04
C SER A 96 -3.79 15.90 18.60
N LEU A 97 -4.45 15.74 17.46
CA LEU A 97 -5.35 16.74 16.87
C LEU A 97 -6.82 16.54 17.24
N GLY A 98 -7.19 15.38 17.78
CA GLY A 98 -8.57 15.09 18.16
C GLY A 98 -9.46 14.65 16.99
N LEU A 99 -10.76 14.56 17.25
CA LEU A 99 -11.77 14.29 16.24
C LEU A 99 -12.07 15.57 15.43
N PRO A 100 -12.43 15.45 14.14
CA PRO A 100 -12.87 16.62 13.38
C PRO A 100 -14.12 17.24 14.02
N PRO A 101 -14.47 18.50 13.71
CA PRO A 101 -15.77 19.06 14.08
C PRO A 101 -16.93 18.47 13.25
N ARG A 102 -16.64 17.99 12.04
CA ARG A 102 -17.61 17.33 11.16
C ARG A 102 -16.93 16.32 10.22
N TRP A 103 -17.42 15.09 10.20
CA TRP A 103 -16.88 14.01 9.36
C TRP A 103 -17.08 14.20 7.85
N ASP A 104 -18.24 14.75 7.44
CA ASP A 104 -18.64 14.94 6.05
C ASP A 104 -18.65 16.42 5.61
N GLY A 105 -17.76 17.23 6.19
CA GLY A 105 -17.60 18.63 5.81
C GLY A 105 -17.17 18.86 4.35
N PRO A 106 -17.05 20.13 3.91
CA PRO A 106 -16.73 20.49 2.52
C PRO A 106 -15.45 19.87 1.95
N ALA A 107 -14.46 19.56 2.78
CA ALA A 107 -13.24 18.83 2.40
C ALA A 107 -13.24 17.35 2.85
N GLY A 108 -14.16 16.95 3.72
CA GLY A 108 -14.17 15.65 4.41
C GLY A 108 -13.09 15.56 5.50
N ALA A 109 -12.82 14.34 5.97
CA ALA A 109 -11.83 14.08 7.01
C ALA A 109 -10.91 12.92 6.64
N VAL A 110 -9.67 12.99 7.12
CA VAL A 110 -8.68 11.93 7.07
C VAL A 110 -8.45 11.45 8.51
N LEU A 111 -8.58 10.16 8.77
CA LEU A 111 -8.46 9.57 10.09
C LEU A 111 -7.28 8.60 10.11
N LEU A 112 -6.39 8.76 11.08
CA LEU A 112 -5.28 7.85 11.33
C LEU A 112 -5.76 6.76 12.30
N VAL A 113 -5.76 5.51 11.85
CA VAL A 113 -6.22 4.38 12.67
C VAL A 113 -5.10 3.36 12.85
N ASN A 114 -4.82 2.96 14.09
CA ASN A 114 -4.00 1.78 14.36
C ASN A 114 -4.88 0.53 14.15
N LYS A 115 -4.72 -0.14 13.00
CA LYS A 115 -5.53 -1.30 12.65
C LYS A 115 -5.22 -2.46 13.59
N PRO A 116 -6.21 -3.03 14.30
CA PRO A 116 -5.99 -4.20 15.12
C PRO A 116 -5.70 -5.45 14.28
N LYS A 117 -5.01 -6.41 14.89
CA LYS A 117 -4.74 -7.73 14.30
C LYS A 117 -6.06 -8.49 14.07
N GLY A 118 -6.11 -9.25 12.98
CA GLY A 118 -7.26 -10.09 12.61
C GLY A 118 -8.36 -9.35 11.84
N TRP A 119 -8.32 -8.01 11.79
CA TRP A 119 -9.28 -7.24 11.00
C TRP A 119 -8.79 -7.01 9.58
N THR A 120 -9.68 -7.10 8.60
CA THR A 120 -9.38 -6.59 7.26
C THR A 120 -9.43 -5.06 7.25
N SER A 121 -8.74 -4.42 6.31
CA SER A 121 -8.83 -2.96 6.13
C SER A 121 -10.26 -2.50 5.79
N PHE A 122 -11.03 -3.35 5.09
CA PHE A 122 -12.45 -3.10 4.80
C PHE A 122 -13.32 -3.20 6.06
N THR A 123 -12.99 -4.08 7.00
CA THR A 123 -13.69 -4.19 8.29
C THR A 123 -13.60 -2.87 9.07
N VAL A 124 -12.42 -2.25 9.10
CA VAL A 124 -12.23 -0.92 9.71
C VAL A 124 -13.14 0.12 9.05
N CYS A 125 -13.12 0.19 7.71
CA CYS A 125 -13.96 1.13 6.96
C CYS A 125 -15.47 0.90 7.19
N GLY A 126 -15.89 -0.36 7.24
CA GLY A 126 -17.29 -0.75 7.47
C GLY A 126 -17.78 -0.39 8.86
N LYS A 127 -16.95 -0.56 9.89
CA LYS A 127 -17.26 -0.14 11.26
C LYS A 127 -17.30 1.39 11.38
N LEU A 128 -16.29 2.09 10.85
CA LEU A 128 -16.27 3.57 10.86
C LEU A 128 -17.49 4.16 10.16
N ARG A 129 -17.87 3.63 9.00
CA ARG A 129 -19.07 4.06 8.25
C ARG A 129 -20.34 4.07 9.12
N ARG A 130 -20.48 3.09 10.01
CA ARG A 130 -21.62 3.00 10.95
C ARG A 130 -21.45 4.00 12.10
N LEU A 131 -20.24 4.09 12.64
CA LEU A 131 -19.93 4.92 13.80
C LEU A 131 -20.05 6.43 13.52
N VAL A 132 -19.58 6.89 12.36
CA VAL A 132 -19.62 8.31 11.96
C VAL A 132 -20.87 8.67 11.14
N ASN A 133 -21.71 7.69 10.80
CA ASN A 133 -22.89 7.84 9.95
C ASN A 133 -22.63 8.49 8.57
N VAL A 134 -21.45 8.29 7.98
CA VAL A 134 -21.08 8.80 6.64
C VAL A 134 -20.95 7.64 5.66
N LYS A 135 -21.73 7.66 4.57
CA LYS A 135 -21.72 6.59 3.56
C LYS A 135 -20.37 6.43 2.86
N LYS A 136 -19.62 7.52 2.61
CA LYS A 136 -18.39 7.46 1.81
C LYS A 136 -17.15 7.33 2.71
N VAL A 137 -16.64 6.10 2.86
CA VAL A 137 -15.45 5.79 3.66
C VAL A 137 -14.56 4.83 2.87
N GLY A 138 -13.28 5.16 2.73
CA GLY A 138 -12.28 4.32 2.05
C GLY A 138 -10.90 4.47 2.69
N HIS A 139 -9.98 3.52 2.46
CA HIS A 139 -8.64 3.53 3.06
C HIS A 139 -7.54 3.71 2.01
N ALA A 140 -6.41 4.26 2.43
CA ALA A 140 -5.25 4.52 1.59
C ALA A 140 -4.14 3.47 1.75
N GLY A 141 -4.42 2.27 1.26
CA GLY A 141 -3.46 1.17 1.22
C GLY A 141 -3.85 0.04 2.17
N THR A 142 -4.11 -1.13 1.60
CA THR A 142 -4.53 -2.32 2.33
C THR A 142 -3.44 -2.80 3.27
N LEU A 143 -3.83 -3.20 4.48
CA LEU A 143 -3.06 -4.08 5.36
C LEU A 143 -3.71 -5.46 5.40
N ASP A 144 -2.86 -6.49 5.37
CA ASP A 144 -3.26 -7.89 5.53
C ASP A 144 -3.94 -8.11 6.91
N PRO A 145 -4.80 -9.12 7.06
CA PRO A 145 -5.51 -9.38 8.32
C PRO A 145 -4.57 -9.54 9.52
N MET A 146 -3.49 -10.33 9.40
CA MET A 146 -2.51 -10.52 10.48
C MET A 146 -1.65 -9.28 10.79
N ALA A 147 -1.58 -8.32 9.87
CA ALA A 147 -0.80 -7.10 10.06
C ALA A 147 -1.52 -6.13 11.00
N THR A 148 -0.76 -5.23 11.61
CA THR A 148 -1.25 -4.15 12.48
C THR A 148 -0.72 -2.79 12.01
N GLY A 149 -1.09 -1.73 12.72
CA GLY A 149 -0.48 -0.42 12.55
C GLY A 149 -1.26 0.51 11.64
N LEU A 150 -0.58 1.55 11.15
CA LEU A 150 -1.20 2.72 10.57
C LEU A 150 -2.04 2.38 9.33
N LEU A 151 -3.33 2.72 9.40
CA LEU A 151 -4.27 2.71 8.29
C LEU A 151 -4.88 4.10 8.18
N ILE A 152 -4.52 4.82 7.11
CA ILE A 152 -5.16 6.10 6.77
C ILE A 152 -6.53 5.81 6.18
N VAL A 153 -7.58 6.34 6.81
CA VAL A 153 -8.97 6.23 6.37
C VAL A 153 -9.48 7.61 5.97
N CYS A 154 -9.96 7.73 4.73
CA CYS A 154 -10.57 8.94 4.21
C CYS A 154 -12.10 8.84 4.30
N ILE A 155 -12.75 9.91 4.73
CA ILE A 155 -14.19 10.00 4.99
C ILE A 155 -14.77 11.19 4.21
N GLY A 156 -15.95 11.00 3.60
CA GLY A 156 -16.63 12.02 2.83
C GLY A 156 -15.86 12.41 1.56
N LYS A 157 -15.71 13.71 1.31
CA LYS A 157 -15.00 14.21 0.12
C LYS A 157 -13.50 13.86 0.11
N ALA A 158 -12.90 13.65 1.29
CA ALA A 158 -11.50 13.28 1.43
C ALA A 158 -11.15 11.94 0.75
N THR A 159 -12.13 11.07 0.44
CA THR A 159 -11.83 9.82 -0.30
C THR A 159 -11.22 10.06 -1.68
N LYS A 160 -11.34 11.28 -2.23
CA LYS A 160 -10.65 11.67 -3.47
C LYS A 160 -9.12 11.72 -3.31
N LEU A 161 -8.61 11.74 -2.08
CA LEU A 161 -7.19 11.83 -1.76
C LEU A 161 -6.55 10.45 -1.51
N VAL A 162 -7.31 9.36 -1.60
CA VAL A 162 -6.82 8.00 -1.34
C VAL A 162 -5.56 7.69 -2.16
N ASP A 163 -5.56 8.03 -3.45
CA ASP A 163 -4.43 7.74 -4.35
C ASP A 163 -3.15 8.52 -3.96
N ARG A 164 -3.31 9.74 -3.42
CA ARG A 164 -2.20 10.56 -2.91
C ARG A 164 -1.48 9.84 -1.77
N PHE A 165 -2.22 9.41 -0.75
CA PHE A 165 -1.66 8.69 0.41
C PHE A 165 -1.13 7.30 0.03
N GLN A 166 -1.80 6.60 -0.88
CA GLN A 166 -1.30 5.33 -1.42
C GLN A 166 0.05 5.50 -2.12
N GLY A 167 0.28 6.66 -2.75
CA GLY A 167 1.52 7.00 -3.43
C GLY A 167 2.74 7.23 -2.54
N MET A 168 2.54 7.51 -1.25
CA MET A 168 3.62 7.89 -0.33
C MET A 168 4.57 6.72 -0.01
N VAL A 169 5.74 7.03 0.54
CA VAL A 169 6.64 6.06 1.15
C VAL A 169 5.97 5.42 2.37
N LYS A 170 6.28 4.16 2.68
CA LYS A 170 5.78 3.48 3.88
C LYS A 170 6.93 2.88 4.69
N GLY A 171 6.83 2.97 6.01
CA GLY A 171 7.69 2.29 6.96
C GLY A 171 6.99 1.09 7.59
N TYR A 172 7.69 -0.03 7.73
CA TYR A 172 7.19 -1.24 8.37
C TYR A 172 8.21 -1.83 9.32
N SER A 173 7.71 -2.51 10.34
CA SER A 173 8.46 -3.39 11.21
C SER A 173 7.79 -4.75 11.30
N GLY A 174 8.56 -5.79 11.55
CA GLY A 174 8.00 -7.12 11.62
C GLY A 174 9.00 -8.20 11.95
N VAL A 175 8.53 -9.43 11.83
CA VAL A 175 9.30 -10.64 12.09
C VAL A 175 9.06 -11.63 10.96
N LEU A 176 10.13 -12.22 10.45
CA LEU A 176 10.10 -13.37 9.54
C LEU A 176 10.70 -14.58 10.24
N ARG A 177 10.19 -15.77 9.93
CA ARG A 177 10.69 -17.04 10.44
C ARG A 177 11.40 -17.79 9.32
N LEU A 178 12.71 -18.00 9.48
CA LEU A 178 13.55 -18.75 8.53
C LEU A 178 13.23 -20.24 8.56
N GLY A 179 13.52 -20.95 7.47
CA GLY A 179 13.34 -22.40 7.35
C GLY A 179 11.88 -22.88 7.24
N GLU A 180 10.90 -21.98 7.11
CA GLU A 180 9.49 -22.33 6.95
C GLU A 180 8.80 -21.46 5.90
N ALA A 181 8.14 -22.08 4.93
CA ALA A 181 7.31 -21.37 3.95
C ALA A 181 5.82 -21.76 4.07
N THR A 182 4.97 -20.79 3.76
CA THR A 182 3.51 -20.92 3.71
C THR A 182 3.00 -20.45 2.34
N SER A 183 1.81 -20.88 1.93
CA SER A 183 1.25 -20.50 0.62
C SER A 183 0.91 -19.01 0.49
N THR A 184 0.66 -18.33 1.61
CA THR A 184 0.37 -16.88 1.66
C THR A 184 1.59 -16.02 1.97
N LEU A 185 2.75 -16.64 2.22
CA LEU A 185 4.01 -16.01 2.65
C LEU A 185 3.90 -15.28 4.00
N ASP A 186 2.90 -15.65 4.78
CA ASP A 186 2.62 -15.16 6.12
C ASP A 186 2.06 -16.28 7.03
N ALA A 187 1.87 -15.98 8.31
CA ALA A 187 1.41 -16.95 9.31
C ALA A 187 -0.10 -17.23 9.28
N ASP A 188 -0.87 -16.65 8.33
CA ASP A 188 -2.30 -16.93 8.19
C ASP A 188 -2.57 -18.29 7.51
N SER A 189 -1.56 -18.89 6.86
CA SER A 189 -1.64 -20.23 6.26
C SER A 189 -0.72 -21.23 6.97
N PRO A 190 -1.06 -22.54 6.95
CA PRO A 190 -0.18 -23.58 7.45
C PRO A 190 1.18 -23.63 6.71
N VAL A 191 2.20 -24.10 7.41
CA VAL A 191 3.51 -24.40 6.81
C VAL A 191 3.37 -25.52 5.77
N ILE A 192 3.90 -25.29 4.58
CA ILE A 192 3.88 -26.22 3.45
C ILE A 192 5.27 -26.76 3.08
N GLN A 193 6.33 -26.10 3.52
CA GLN A 193 7.71 -26.45 3.20
C GLN A 193 8.62 -26.04 4.36
N ARG A 194 9.65 -26.86 4.60
CA ARG A 194 10.69 -26.62 5.59
C ARG A 194 12.06 -26.78 4.94
N GLU A 195 12.97 -25.89 5.27
CA GLU A 195 14.37 -25.93 4.80
C GLU A 195 15.32 -25.66 5.98
N PRO A 196 16.58 -26.14 5.91
CA PRO A 196 17.58 -25.80 6.90
C PRO A 196 17.77 -24.27 6.99
N TRP A 197 18.06 -23.77 8.20
CA TRP A 197 18.32 -22.35 8.44
C TRP A 197 19.48 -22.12 9.42
N GLU A 198 19.88 -23.16 10.16
CA GLU A 198 20.91 -23.15 11.20
C GLU A 198 22.30 -22.77 10.66
N HIS A 199 22.52 -23.01 9.36
CA HIS A 199 23.75 -22.67 8.66
C HIS A 199 23.91 -21.16 8.40
N ILE A 200 22.81 -20.39 8.45
CA ILE A 200 22.81 -18.95 8.16
C ILE A 200 23.43 -18.21 9.34
N LYS A 201 24.47 -17.41 9.08
CA LYS A 201 25.13 -16.58 10.11
C LYS A 201 24.56 -15.16 10.13
N ASP A 202 24.83 -14.43 11.22
CA ASP A 202 24.35 -13.05 11.39
C ASP A 202 24.97 -12.09 10.36
N ASP A 203 26.22 -12.35 9.96
CA ASP A 203 26.87 -11.59 8.89
C ASP A 203 26.24 -11.84 7.52
N ASP A 204 25.76 -13.06 7.25
CA ASP A 204 25.07 -13.38 6.00
C ASP A 204 23.73 -12.65 5.93
N ILE A 205 23.00 -12.60 7.04
CA ILE A 205 21.76 -11.82 7.20
C ILE A 205 21.99 -10.34 6.86
N LYS A 206 23.04 -9.72 7.44
CA LYS A 206 23.35 -8.30 7.20
C LYS A 206 23.75 -8.04 5.75
N LYS A 207 24.60 -8.91 5.18
CA LYS A 207 25.03 -8.81 3.77
C LYS A 207 23.87 -8.97 2.81
N ALA A 208 22.99 -9.94 3.07
CA ALA A 208 21.80 -10.15 2.26
C ALA A 208 20.88 -8.92 2.34
N ALA A 209 20.63 -8.34 3.53
CA ALA A 209 19.75 -7.17 3.61
C ALA A 209 20.28 -5.97 2.82
N ALA A 210 21.60 -5.75 2.84
CA ALA A 210 22.24 -4.69 2.07
C ALA A 210 22.03 -4.82 0.55
N SER A 211 21.96 -6.04 0.00
CA SER A 211 21.73 -6.25 -1.43
C SER A 211 20.30 -5.98 -1.90
N PHE A 212 19.35 -5.86 -0.97
CA PHE A 212 17.95 -5.52 -1.26
C PHE A 212 17.67 -4.03 -1.19
N THR A 213 18.60 -3.22 -0.68
CA THR A 213 18.46 -1.75 -0.66
C THR A 213 18.70 -1.18 -2.06
N GLY A 214 17.90 -0.19 -2.44
CA GLY A 214 17.87 0.38 -3.79
C GLY A 214 16.68 -0.09 -4.60
N GLU A 215 16.82 -0.05 -5.92
CA GLU A 215 15.76 -0.46 -6.84
C GLU A 215 15.88 -1.93 -7.20
N ILE A 216 14.79 -2.67 -6.98
CA ILE A 216 14.75 -4.11 -7.24
C ILE A 216 13.47 -4.49 -7.99
N TRP A 217 13.52 -5.64 -8.65
CA TRP A 217 12.36 -6.26 -9.26
C TRP A 217 11.73 -7.25 -8.28
N GLN A 218 10.46 -7.05 -7.98
CA GLN A 218 9.72 -7.92 -7.07
C GLN A 218 8.53 -8.54 -7.77
N VAL A 219 8.34 -9.85 -7.58
CA VAL A 219 7.12 -10.55 -7.99
C VAL A 219 6.07 -10.41 -6.88
N PRO A 220 4.90 -9.82 -7.17
CA PRO A 220 3.81 -9.76 -6.20
C PRO A 220 3.35 -11.16 -5.77
N PRO A 221 2.84 -11.36 -4.55
CA PRO A 221 2.28 -12.64 -4.13
C PRO A 221 0.94 -12.92 -4.82
N MET A 222 0.64 -14.20 -5.04
CA MET A 222 -0.65 -14.64 -5.58
C MET A 222 -1.84 -14.19 -4.73
N PHE A 223 -1.69 -14.18 -3.40
CA PHE A 223 -2.69 -13.62 -2.48
C PHE A 223 -2.54 -12.11 -2.34
N SER A 224 -2.90 -11.37 -3.40
CA SER A 224 -2.87 -9.90 -3.46
C SER A 224 -4.13 -9.30 -4.11
N ALA A 225 -4.31 -7.99 -3.92
CA ALA A 225 -5.45 -7.24 -4.46
C ALA A 225 -5.27 -6.78 -5.92
N ILE A 226 -4.14 -7.11 -6.56
CA ILE A 226 -3.90 -6.78 -7.97
C ILE A 226 -4.96 -7.44 -8.85
N LYS A 227 -5.40 -6.75 -9.90
CA LYS A 227 -6.30 -7.32 -10.90
C LYS A 227 -5.54 -7.80 -12.13
N VAL A 228 -5.85 -9.01 -12.61
CA VAL A 228 -5.34 -9.57 -13.87
C VAL A 228 -6.52 -10.09 -14.68
N GLY A 229 -6.76 -9.51 -15.85
CA GLY A 229 -7.95 -9.82 -16.66
C GLY A 229 -9.27 -9.40 -16.00
N GLY A 230 -9.27 -8.29 -15.25
CA GLY A 230 -10.46 -7.74 -14.58
C GLY A 230 -10.77 -8.30 -13.18
N GLU A 231 -10.18 -9.43 -12.82
CA GLU A 231 -10.41 -10.14 -11.55
C GLU A 231 -9.21 -10.04 -10.59
N ARG A 232 -9.45 -10.04 -9.28
CA ARG A 232 -8.37 -9.92 -8.27
C ARG A 232 -7.59 -11.23 -8.10
N LEU A 233 -6.28 -11.14 -7.93
CA LEU A 233 -5.39 -12.31 -7.83
C LEU A 233 -5.73 -13.25 -6.67
N TYR A 234 -6.12 -12.71 -5.51
CA TYR A 234 -6.53 -13.57 -4.39
C TYR A 234 -7.78 -14.40 -4.71
N GLU A 235 -8.66 -13.96 -5.62
CA GLU A 235 -9.87 -14.71 -6.01
C GLU A 235 -9.47 -15.91 -6.86
N LYS A 236 -8.54 -15.72 -7.79
CA LYS A 236 -7.94 -16.78 -8.61
C LYS A 236 -7.13 -17.78 -7.78
N ALA A 237 -6.31 -17.28 -6.85
CA ALA A 237 -5.51 -18.12 -5.95
C ALA A 237 -6.41 -19.04 -5.09
N ARG A 238 -7.57 -18.55 -4.64
CA ARG A 238 -8.56 -19.36 -3.90
C ARG A 238 -9.18 -20.47 -4.73
N ARG A 239 -9.25 -20.31 -6.05
CA ARG A 239 -9.65 -21.37 -6.99
C ARG A 239 -8.51 -22.33 -7.35
N GLY A 240 -7.31 -22.12 -6.83
CA GLY A 240 -6.13 -22.93 -7.12
C GLY A 240 -5.49 -22.61 -8.47
N GLU A 241 -5.88 -21.50 -9.11
CA GLU A 241 -5.25 -21.04 -10.36
C GLU A 241 -3.88 -20.44 -10.05
N ASN A 242 -2.84 -20.93 -10.71
CA ASN A 242 -1.51 -20.34 -10.68
C ASN A 242 -1.32 -19.50 -11.95
N ILE A 243 -0.88 -18.25 -11.77
CA ILE A 243 -0.66 -17.30 -12.87
C ILE A 243 0.75 -16.79 -12.75
N GLU A 244 1.46 -16.78 -13.88
CA GLU A 244 2.76 -16.14 -13.96
C GLU A 244 2.59 -14.62 -13.88
N LEU A 245 3.22 -14.01 -12.87
CA LEU A 245 3.12 -12.59 -12.61
C LEU A 245 4.37 -11.87 -13.08
N SER A 246 4.20 -10.84 -13.91
CA SER A 246 5.30 -9.97 -14.29
C SER A 246 5.88 -9.24 -13.07
N PRO A 247 7.21 -9.27 -12.87
CA PRO A 247 7.87 -8.50 -11.82
C PRO A 247 7.57 -7.00 -11.95
N ARG A 248 7.57 -6.30 -10.81
CA ARG A 248 7.40 -4.84 -10.74
C ARG A 248 8.61 -4.21 -10.08
N ARG A 249 9.02 -3.05 -10.60
CA ARG A 249 10.07 -2.24 -9.99
C ARG A 249 9.55 -1.61 -8.70
N ILE A 250 10.31 -1.77 -7.63
CA ILE A 250 10.10 -1.17 -6.33
C ILE A 250 11.40 -0.55 -5.83
N SER A 251 11.30 0.35 -4.86
CA SER A 251 12.46 0.93 -4.17
C SER A 251 12.40 0.57 -2.69
N ILE A 252 13.51 0.02 -2.19
CA ILE A 252 13.78 -0.18 -0.77
C ILE A 252 14.76 0.90 -0.37
N PHE A 253 14.30 1.86 0.44
CA PHE A 253 15.13 2.98 0.88
C PHE A 253 16.04 2.56 2.04
N GLU A 254 15.49 1.77 2.96
CA GLU A 254 16.20 1.25 4.12
C GLU A 254 15.71 -0.16 4.41
N PHE A 255 16.62 -1.08 4.76
CA PHE A 255 16.26 -2.42 5.21
C PHE A 255 17.22 -2.89 6.30
N HIS A 256 16.77 -2.75 7.54
CA HIS A 256 17.49 -3.21 8.72
C HIS A 256 16.94 -4.55 9.17
N VAL A 257 17.84 -5.47 9.50
CA VAL A 257 17.51 -6.81 9.98
C VAL A 257 18.39 -7.17 11.16
N GLU A 258 17.81 -7.88 12.11
CA GLU A 258 18.51 -8.39 13.27
C GLU A 258 17.94 -9.76 13.62
N ARG A 259 18.80 -10.73 13.93
CA ARG A 259 18.34 -12.04 14.38
C ARG A 259 17.91 -11.96 15.84
N SER A 260 16.73 -12.50 16.15
CA SER A 260 16.22 -12.51 17.52
C SER A 260 17.13 -13.30 18.45
N LEU A 261 17.37 -12.76 19.65
CA LEU A 261 18.14 -13.43 20.70
C LEU A 261 17.33 -14.51 21.43
N GLU A 262 16.00 -14.37 21.46
CA GLU A 262 15.09 -15.31 22.12
C GLU A 262 14.81 -16.54 21.26
N ASP A 263 14.62 -16.34 19.95
CA ASP A 263 14.42 -17.41 18.97
C ASP A 263 15.25 -17.09 17.72
N ARG A 264 16.39 -17.77 17.59
CA ARG A 264 17.35 -17.55 16.50
C ARG A 264 16.80 -17.90 15.12
N GLN A 265 15.67 -18.60 15.01
CA GLN A 265 14.99 -18.86 13.74
C GLN A 265 14.25 -17.61 13.24
N ASN A 266 13.93 -16.67 14.13
CA ASN A 266 13.24 -15.43 13.81
C ASN A 266 14.24 -14.31 13.51
N VAL A 267 13.94 -13.55 12.46
CA VAL A 267 14.65 -12.31 12.10
C VAL A 267 13.67 -11.15 12.19
N ILE A 268 14.01 -10.18 13.02
CA ILE A 268 13.30 -8.92 13.20
C ILE A 268 13.77 -7.98 12.10
N PHE A 269 12.84 -7.26 11.48
CA PHE A 269 13.18 -6.31 10.43
C PHE A 269 12.49 -4.96 10.60
N ARG A 270 13.11 -3.93 10.01
CA ARG A 270 12.53 -2.62 9.74
C ARG A 270 12.83 -2.25 8.29
N VAL A 271 11.83 -1.77 7.58
CA VAL A 271 11.96 -1.46 6.14
C VAL A 271 11.18 -0.21 5.78
N THR A 272 11.84 0.67 5.03
CA THR A 272 11.24 1.86 4.41
C THR A 272 11.21 1.64 2.91
N CYS A 273 10.03 1.70 2.28
CA CYS A 273 9.88 1.31 0.88
C CYS A 273 8.85 2.13 0.10
N SER A 274 8.94 2.05 -1.23
CA SER A 274 8.02 2.69 -2.15
C SER A 274 6.61 2.08 -2.10
N LYS A 275 5.64 2.75 -2.71
CA LYS A 275 4.31 2.17 -2.94
C LYS A 275 4.40 0.85 -3.72
N GLY A 276 3.46 -0.06 -3.45
CA GLY A 276 3.35 -1.33 -4.19
C GLY A 276 4.33 -2.42 -3.76
N THR A 277 5.22 -2.16 -2.82
CA THR A 277 6.10 -3.17 -2.23
C THR A 277 5.29 -4.15 -1.37
N TYR A 278 5.46 -5.44 -1.64
CA TYR A 278 4.92 -6.53 -0.85
C TYR A 278 5.97 -7.01 0.15
N ILE A 279 5.78 -6.68 1.42
CA ILE A 279 6.70 -7.10 2.49
C ILE A 279 6.75 -8.63 2.61
N ARG A 280 5.64 -9.30 2.37
CA ARG A 280 5.56 -10.78 2.28
C ARG A 280 6.52 -11.36 1.24
N SER A 281 6.52 -10.82 0.02
CA SER A 281 7.48 -11.24 -1.02
C SER A 281 8.91 -10.87 -0.65
N LEU A 282 9.14 -9.68 -0.10
CA LEU A 282 10.47 -9.23 0.34
C LEU A 282 11.09 -10.22 1.34
N CYS A 283 10.34 -10.63 2.36
CA CYS A 283 10.82 -11.60 3.35
C CYS A 283 11.12 -12.97 2.74
N ALA A 284 10.27 -13.45 1.82
CA ALA A 284 10.49 -14.72 1.14
C ALA A 284 11.73 -14.69 0.24
N ASP A 285 11.91 -13.62 -0.53
CA ASP A 285 13.05 -13.46 -1.44
C ASP A 285 14.36 -13.22 -0.66
N PHE A 286 14.30 -12.48 0.45
CA PHE A 286 15.41 -12.33 1.39
C PHE A 286 15.89 -13.68 1.92
N ALA A 287 14.98 -14.57 2.32
CA ALA A 287 15.35 -15.90 2.80
C ALA A 287 15.93 -16.80 1.69
N LYS A 288 15.40 -16.70 0.45
CA LYS A 288 15.98 -17.41 -0.71
C LYS A 288 17.42 -16.99 -0.97
N ALA A 289 17.73 -15.70 -0.84
CA ALA A 289 19.11 -15.21 -0.97
C ALA A 289 20.07 -15.77 0.09
N LEU A 290 19.52 -16.25 1.21
CA LEU A 290 20.23 -16.96 2.28
C LEU A 290 20.22 -18.49 2.10
N ASN A 291 19.80 -19.00 0.95
CA ASN A 291 19.64 -20.43 0.65
C ASN A 291 18.68 -21.15 1.62
N SER A 292 17.58 -20.49 1.97
CA SER A 292 16.50 -21.05 2.78
C SER A 292 15.14 -20.50 2.31
N CYS A 293 14.12 -20.71 3.12
CA CYS A 293 12.78 -20.17 2.91
C CYS A 293 12.29 -19.42 4.15
N ALA A 294 11.27 -18.58 4.00
CA ALA A 294 10.65 -17.91 5.13
C ALA A 294 9.21 -17.50 4.85
N HIS A 295 8.49 -17.23 5.94
CA HIS A 295 7.24 -16.50 5.94
C HIS A 295 7.25 -15.47 7.05
N MET A 296 6.37 -14.48 6.93
CA MET A 296 6.22 -13.42 7.92
C MET A 296 5.32 -13.86 9.08
N THR A 297 5.76 -13.70 10.32
CA THR A 297 4.99 -14.05 11.53
C THR A 297 4.35 -12.84 12.20
N ALA A 298 4.93 -11.65 12.00
CA ALA A 298 4.37 -10.38 12.45
C ALA A 298 4.65 -9.26 11.43
N LEU A 299 3.70 -8.33 11.29
CA LEU A 299 3.87 -7.11 10.51
C LEU A 299 3.13 -5.94 11.17
N ARG A 300 3.79 -4.81 11.24
CA ARG A 300 3.23 -3.52 11.63
C ARG A 300 3.63 -2.49 10.59
N ARG A 301 2.68 -1.69 10.11
CA ARG A 301 2.98 -0.49 9.34
C ARG A 301 3.13 0.67 10.31
N ASP A 302 4.34 1.19 10.41
CA ASP A 302 4.70 2.22 11.38
C ASP A 302 4.41 3.61 10.83
N SER A 303 4.55 3.81 9.52
CA SER A 303 4.34 5.12 8.90
C SER A 303 3.85 5.06 7.45
N ILE A 304 3.25 6.17 7.01
CA ILE A 304 2.93 6.47 5.61
C ILE A 304 3.27 7.95 5.38
N GLY A 305 4.32 8.24 4.60
CA GLY A 305 4.82 9.62 4.48
C GLY A 305 5.13 10.20 5.86
N ASP A 306 4.60 11.39 6.14
CA ASP A 306 4.79 12.10 7.42
C ASP A 306 3.84 11.62 8.53
N TYR A 307 2.94 10.68 8.24
CA TYR A 307 1.99 10.15 9.22
C TYR A 307 2.59 8.96 9.96
N SER A 308 2.54 9.00 11.30
CA SER A 308 3.00 7.93 12.19
C SER A 308 1.83 7.17 12.82
N VAL A 309 2.04 5.88 13.09
CA VAL A 309 1.13 5.04 13.88
C VAL A 309 1.00 5.53 15.34
N ASP A 310 2.00 6.23 15.86
CA ASP A 310 1.99 6.71 17.25
C ASP A 310 0.95 7.81 17.49
N ASP A 311 0.60 8.55 16.43
CA ASP A 311 -0.50 9.52 16.42
C ASP A 311 -1.82 8.91 15.94
N ALA A 312 -1.87 7.61 15.66
CA ALA A 312 -3.07 6.94 15.21
C ALA A 312 -3.95 6.51 16.38
N TRP A 313 -5.26 6.64 16.20
CA TRP A 313 -6.24 6.19 17.18
C TRP A 313 -6.30 4.67 17.28
N GLU A 314 -6.41 4.15 18.50
CA GLU A 314 -6.88 2.77 18.68
C GLU A 314 -8.37 2.70 18.34
N PHE A 315 -8.79 1.62 17.69
CA PHE A 315 -10.19 1.53 17.23
C PHE A 315 -11.20 1.59 18.39
N LYS A 316 -10.84 1.05 19.56
CA LYS A 316 -11.68 1.10 20.76
C LYS A 316 -11.86 2.52 21.28
N GLU A 317 -10.80 3.33 21.25
CA GLU A 317 -10.87 4.74 21.65
C GLU A 317 -11.87 5.49 20.75
N LEU A 318 -11.86 5.22 19.45
CA LEU A 318 -12.84 5.80 18.52
C LEU A 318 -14.28 5.35 18.81
N GLU A 319 -14.50 4.07 19.13
CA GLU A 319 -15.83 3.54 19.50
C GLU A 319 -16.38 4.24 20.75
N GLU A 320 -15.52 4.75 21.64
CA GLU A 320 -15.90 5.47 22.86
C GLU A 320 -16.03 6.99 22.65
N GLU A 321 -15.11 7.62 21.91
CA GLU A 321 -15.03 9.08 21.79
C GLU A 321 -16.01 9.66 20.77
N ILE A 322 -16.30 8.95 19.68
CA ILE A 322 -17.18 9.45 18.63
C ILE A 322 -18.61 9.68 19.13
N PRO A 323 -19.27 8.74 19.84
CA PRO A 323 -20.63 8.96 20.34
C PRO A 323 -20.74 10.02 21.45
N LYS A 324 -19.64 10.37 22.11
CA LYS A 324 -19.63 11.46 23.11
C LYS A 324 -19.53 12.83 22.44
N SER A 325 -18.88 12.87 21.29
CA SER A 325 -18.54 14.11 20.59
C SER A 325 -19.58 14.52 19.55
N TYR A 326 -20.53 13.63 19.22
CA TYR A 326 -21.53 13.77 18.16
C TYR A 326 -22.87 13.18 18.56
#